data_AF-A0A7J9FRJ7-F1
#
_entry.id   AF-A0A7J9FRJ7-F1
#
_cell.length_a   1.000
_cell.length_b   1.000
_cell.length_c   1.000
_cell.angle_alpha   90.00
_cell.angle_beta   90.00
_cell.angle_gamma   90.00
#
_symmetry.space_group_name_H-M   'P 1'
#
loop_
_entity.id
_entity.type
_entity.pdbx_description
1 polymer ?
#
loop_
_entity_poly.entity_id
_entity_poly.type
_entity_poly.pdbx_seq_one_letter_code
_entity_poly.pdbx_strand_id
1 'polypeptide(L)'
;MTVSIVLAVTDEPPEELILSPSTSHIEACQFVANDHTAQLCLRIVQWLEELASKALDLENKVRGSHVGTYLPNSGIWYHTQRFLKKGASAANTIHHLDFDAPTREHAHQLPDDKRDRVQKYPSNIERVRGRILMCICENHISKQDESLLEDVWTLLRAGRLEEACELCRSAGQPWRSATICPFGGLDLFPSIEALMKNGKNRSLQAIELESGIGHQWRLWKWASYCASERIFEQNGGKYEIAVYAAQCSNLKRMLPICTDWETACWAMAKSWLEIQVDLELARSQPGRMEQLKSYGDGIDGSPGGIDGTSQPSPGPESWPLQVLNQQPRDLSALLQKLHSGEMVHEAVTRGCKEQQRQIEVSVK
;
A
#
# COMPACT_ATOMS: atom_id res chain seq x y z
N MET A 1 -30.52 -11.57 2.36
CA MET A 1 -29.91 -11.70 3.71
C MET A 1 -29.75 -10.30 4.26
N THR A 2 -30.62 -9.92 5.18
CA THR A 2 -30.63 -8.59 5.80
C THR A 2 -29.48 -8.56 6.81
N VAL A 3 -28.39 -7.86 6.50
CA VAL A 3 -27.32 -7.64 7.47
C VAL A 3 -27.80 -6.53 8.40
N SER A 4 -28.26 -6.92 9.58
CA SER A 4 -28.34 -6.01 10.71
C SER A 4 -26.92 -5.53 10.98
N ILE A 5 -26.63 -4.26 10.68
CA ILE A 5 -25.46 -3.56 11.24
C ILE A 5 -25.76 -3.43 12.72
N VAL A 6 -25.41 -4.48 13.48
CA VAL A 6 -25.55 -4.47 14.92
C VAL A 6 -24.52 -3.47 15.44
N LEU A 7 -25.02 -2.31 15.89
CA LEU A 7 -24.33 -1.45 16.84
C LEU A 7 -24.19 -2.24 18.15
N ALA A 8 -23.19 -3.12 18.24
CA ALA A 8 -22.81 -3.74 19.50
C ALA A 8 -21.29 -3.83 19.61
N VAL A 9 -20.86 -3.41 20.81
CA VAL A 9 -19.54 -3.49 21.43
C VAL A 9 -18.48 -2.59 20.79
N THR A 10 -18.26 -1.45 21.44
CA THR A 10 -16.93 -0.83 21.52
C THR A 10 -16.03 -1.86 22.18
N ASP A 11 -15.38 -2.70 21.40
CA ASP A 11 -14.26 -3.48 21.92
C ASP A 11 -13.19 -2.44 22.28
N GLU A 12 -12.88 -2.30 23.57
CA GLU A 12 -11.74 -1.50 23.99
C GLU A 12 -10.48 -2.37 23.89
N PRO A 13 -9.33 -1.80 23.46
CA PRO A 13 -8.09 -2.56 23.39
C PRO A 13 -7.70 -3.06 24.79
N PRO A 14 -7.25 -4.32 24.95
CA PRO A 14 -6.86 -4.86 26.24
C PRO A 14 -5.76 -3.99 26.89
N GLU A 15 -5.98 -3.51 28.11
CA GLU A 15 -5.01 -2.65 28.83
C GLU A 15 -3.62 -3.29 28.92
N GLU A 16 -3.55 -4.62 28.99
CA GLU A 16 -2.30 -5.38 29.06
C GLU A 16 -1.41 -5.24 27.81
N LEU A 17 -1.99 -4.87 26.65
CA LEU A 17 -1.28 -4.68 25.38
C LEU A 17 -0.85 -3.22 25.16
N ILE A 18 -1.37 -2.29 25.96
CA ILE A 18 -1.00 -0.87 25.89
C ILE A 18 0.38 -0.70 26.50
N LEU A 19 1.39 -0.55 25.64
CA LEU A 19 2.77 -0.28 26.04
C LEU A 19 3.02 1.22 26.15
N SER A 20 3.84 1.64 27.11
CA SER A 20 4.42 2.98 27.17
C SER A 20 5.94 2.89 26.94
N PRO A 21 6.52 3.69 26.01
CA PRO A 21 5.84 4.55 25.03
C PRO A 21 5.02 3.75 24.01
N SER A 22 3.93 4.34 23.49
CA SER A 22 3.07 3.74 22.46
C SER A 22 3.83 3.53 21.15
N THR A 23 3.33 2.60 20.33
CA THR A 23 3.77 2.44 18.93
C THR A 23 2.71 3.00 18.00
N SER A 24 3.08 3.32 16.76
CA SER A 24 2.12 3.76 15.73
C SER A 24 1.01 2.76 15.50
N HIS A 25 1.32 1.46 15.57
CA HIS A 25 0.30 0.43 15.45
C HIS A 25 -0.72 0.48 16.61
N ILE A 26 -0.25 0.66 17.85
CA ILE A 26 -1.13 0.80 19.02
C ILE A 26 -2.01 2.06 18.88
N GLU A 27 -1.42 3.19 18.50
CA GLU A 27 -2.15 4.44 18.32
C GLU A 27 -3.18 4.36 17.19
N ALA A 28 -2.84 3.71 16.08
CA ALA A 28 -3.76 3.46 14.98
C ALA A 28 -4.95 2.59 15.42
N CYS A 29 -4.69 1.50 16.15
CA CYS A 29 -5.75 0.63 16.66
C CYS A 29 -6.63 1.37 17.69
N GLN A 30 -6.04 2.17 18.58
CA GLN A 30 -6.78 3.00 19.54
C GLN A 30 -7.64 4.06 18.83
N PHE A 31 -7.11 4.72 17.82
CA PHE A 31 -7.87 5.68 17.02
C PHE A 31 -9.07 5.02 16.37
N VAL A 32 -8.86 3.91 15.66
CA VAL A 32 -9.95 3.19 14.98
C VAL A 32 -10.95 2.64 15.98
N ALA A 33 -10.52 2.17 17.16
CA ALA A 33 -11.43 1.72 18.21
C ALA A 33 -12.29 2.84 18.82
N ASN A 34 -11.85 4.11 18.77
CA ASN A 34 -12.57 5.23 19.39
C ASN A 34 -13.36 6.10 18.40
N ASP A 35 -12.95 6.15 17.13
CA ASP A 35 -13.64 6.93 16.10
C ASP A 35 -14.72 6.11 15.39
N HIS A 36 -15.98 6.54 15.53
CA HIS A 36 -17.14 5.80 14.99
C HIS A 36 -17.12 5.71 13.46
N THR A 37 -16.58 6.73 12.77
CA THR A 37 -16.51 6.73 11.30
C THR A 37 -15.41 5.78 10.83
N ALA A 38 -14.26 5.78 11.52
CA ALA A 38 -13.18 4.84 11.26
C ALA A 38 -13.61 3.40 11.52
N GLN A 39 -14.32 3.12 12.62
CA GLN A 39 -14.91 1.80 12.89
C GLN A 39 -15.87 1.35 11.79
N LEU A 40 -16.76 2.24 11.33
CA LEU A 40 -17.70 1.92 10.27
C LEU A 40 -16.97 1.58 8.97
N CYS A 41 -15.97 2.39 8.58
CA CYS A 41 -15.14 2.12 7.41
C CYS A 41 -14.34 0.82 7.54
N LEU A 42 -13.79 0.52 8.73
CA LEU A 42 -13.13 -0.75 9.03
C LEU A 42 -14.07 -1.94 8.75
N ARG A 43 -15.29 -1.89 9.28
CA ARG A 43 -16.30 -2.95 9.09
C ARG A 43 -16.71 -3.11 7.62
N ILE A 44 -16.83 -2.00 6.88
CA ILE A 44 -17.11 -2.04 5.43
C ILE A 44 -15.97 -2.76 4.70
N VAL A 45 -14.72 -2.44 5.00
CA VAL A 45 -13.56 -3.08 4.35
C VAL A 45 -13.52 -4.57 4.67
N GLN A 46 -13.63 -4.94 5.95
CA GLN A 46 -13.64 -6.35 6.38
C GLN A 46 -14.77 -7.16 5.72
N TRP A 47 -15.96 -6.57 5.63
CA TRP A 47 -17.10 -7.21 4.96
C TRP A 47 -16.84 -7.45 3.47
N LEU A 48 -16.29 -6.45 2.76
CA LEU A 48 -15.96 -6.58 1.34
C LEU A 48 -14.83 -7.60 1.10
N GLU A 49 -13.83 -7.63 1.97
CA GLU A 49 -12.75 -8.62 1.91
C GLU A 49 -13.28 -10.04 2.17
N GLU A 50 -14.17 -10.21 3.14
CA GLU A 50 -14.80 -11.51 3.43
C GLU A 50 -15.67 -11.99 2.26
N LEU A 51 -16.43 -11.09 1.63
CA LEU A 51 -17.19 -11.39 0.42
C LEU A 51 -16.28 -11.86 -0.72
N ALA A 52 -15.19 -11.13 -0.97
CA ALA A 52 -14.21 -11.49 -1.99
C ALA A 52 -13.52 -12.84 -1.67
N SER A 53 -13.17 -13.09 -0.40
CA SER A 53 -12.58 -14.35 0.04
C SER A 53 -13.53 -15.53 -0.17
N LYS A 54 -14.81 -15.39 0.19
CA LYS A 54 -15.83 -16.42 -0.03
C LYS A 54 -16.05 -16.70 -1.52
N ALA A 55 -16.05 -15.66 -2.35
CA ALA A 55 -16.16 -15.80 -3.80
C ALA A 55 -14.97 -16.59 -4.36
N LEU A 56 -13.74 -16.28 -3.91
CA LEU A 56 -12.53 -16.98 -4.31
C LEU A 56 -12.54 -18.46 -3.90
N ASP A 57 -12.98 -18.76 -2.67
CA ASP A 57 -13.11 -20.14 -2.20
C ASP A 57 -14.17 -20.93 -2.98
N LEU A 58 -15.27 -20.29 -3.36
CA LEU A 58 -16.29 -20.91 -4.19
C LEU A 58 -15.75 -21.19 -5.61
N GLU A 59 -15.05 -20.23 -6.20
CA GLU A 59 -14.44 -20.41 -7.52
C GLU A 59 -13.43 -21.57 -7.47
N ASN A 60 -12.57 -21.60 -6.45
CA ASN A 60 -11.60 -22.66 -6.23
C ASN A 60 -12.23 -24.05 -6.13
N LYS A 61 -13.42 -24.17 -5.52
CA LYS A 61 -14.18 -25.43 -5.46
C LYS A 61 -14.75 -25.85 -6.82
N VAL A 62 -15.15 -24.90 -7.66
CA VAL A 62 -15.83 -25.17 -8.94
C VAL A 62 -14.86 -25.38 -10.08
N ARG A 63 -13.79 -24.58 -10.17
CA ARG A 63 -12.86 -24.55 -11.30
C ARG A 63 -11.42 -24.95 -10.94
N GLY A 64 -11.14 -25.21 -9.65
CA GLY A 64 -9.77 -25.40 -9.15
C GLY A 64 -9.09 -24.07 -8.81
N SER A 65 -7.86 -24.12 -8.29
CA SER A 65 -7.11 -22.91 -7.88
C SER A 65 -6.98 -21.92 -9.06
N HIS A 66 -7.51 -20.71 -8.89
CA HIS A 66 -7.35 -19.61 -9.86
C HIS A 66 -5.98 -18.97 -9.78
N VAL A 67 -5.39 -19.02 -8.58
CA VAL A 67 -4.03 -18.58 -8.33
C VAL A 67 -3.08 -19.60 -8.96
N GLY A 68 -2.30 -19.15 -9.94
CA GLY A 68 -1.44 -20.00 -10.75
C GLY A 68 -0.40 -20.79 -9.92
N THR A 69 -0.06 -21.99 -10.36
CA THR A 69 1.12 -22.71 -9.84
C THR A 69 2.37 -22.11 -10.50
N TYR A 70 2.90 -21.04 -9.91
CA TYR A 70 4.17 -20.46 -10.35
C TYR A 70 5.29 -21.43 -9.96
N LEU A 71 5.78 -22.20 -10.94
CA LEU A 71 6.80 -23.21 -10.70
C LEU A 71 8.12 -22.54 -10.25
N PRO A 72 8.77 -23.01 -9.18
CA PRO A 72 10.08 -22.49 -8.74
C PRO A 72 11.19 -22.60 -9.81
N ASN A 73 10.99 -23.48 -10.81
CA ASN A 73 11.95 -23.76 -11.88
C ASN A 73 11.99 -22.69 -12.98
N SER A 74 11.13 -21.67 -12.91
CA SER A 74 11.14 -20.46 -13.74
C SER A 74 11.45 -19.22 -12.90
N GLY A 75 12.41 -19.33 -11.98
CA GLY A 75 12.85 -18.21 -11.15
C GLY A 75 13.29 -17.00 -12.00
N ILE A 76 13.25 -15.82 -11.40
CA ILE A 76 13.58 -14.57 -12.10
C ILE A 76 14.97 -14.63 -12.72
N TRP A 77 15.00 -14.29 -14.00
CA TRP A 77 16.16 -14.35 -14.87
C TRP A 77 16.91 -15.69 -14.80
N TYR A 78 16.17 -16.80 -14.83
CA TYR A 78 16.72 -18.15 -14.75
C TYR A 78 17.94 -18.36 -15.68
N HIS A 79 17.88 -17.86 -16.91
CA HIS A 79 18.99 -18.00 -17.85
C HIS A 79 20.21 -17.15 -17.44
N THR A 80 19.98 -15.91 -17.00
CA THR A 80 21.02 -14.98 -16.51
C THR A 80 21.65 -15.51 -15.22
N GLN A 81 20.86 -16.01 -14.27
CA GLN A 81 21.37 -16.64 -13.06
C GLN A 81 22.25 -17.85 -13.40
N ARG A 82 21.82 -18.71 -14.33
CA ARG A 82 22.61 -19.88 -14.74
C ARG A 82 23.88 -19.47 -15.48
N PHE A 83 23.85 -18.38 -16.24
CA PHE A 83 25.01 -17.81 -16.92
C PHE A 83 26.03 -17.28 -15.92
N LEU A 84 25.60 -16.50 -14.92
CA LEU A 84 26.46 -15.99 -13.86
C LEU A 84 27.04 -17.11 -12.99
N LYS A 85 26.25 -18.13 -12.64
CA LYS A 85 26.73 -19.31 -11.89
C LYS A 85 27.85 -20.07 -12.61
N LYS A 86 27.95 -19.96 -13.93
CA LYS A 86 29.04 -20.57 -14.73
C LYS A 86 30.32 -19.72 -14.77
N GLY A 87 30.37 -18.59 -14.05
CA GLY A 87 31.50 -17.67 -14.08
C GLY A 87 31.64 -16.92 -15.41
N ALA A 88 30.61 -16.94 -16.25
CA ALA A 88 30.61 -16.21 -17.51
C ALA A 88 30.26 -14.73 -17.25
N SER A 89 31.04 -13.83 -17.84
CA SER A 89 30.84 -12.39 -17.76
C SER A 89 30.89 -11.81 -19.17
N ALA A 90 29.91 -10.96 -19.50
CA ALA A 90 29.86 -10.22 -20.76
C ALA A 90 29.71 -8.74 -20.44
N ALA A 91 30.29 -7.87 -21.27
CA ALA A 91 30.47 -6.44 -20.98
C ALA A 91 29.17 -5.65 -20.73
N ASN A 92 27.99 -6.23 -20.97
CA ASN A 92 26.67 -5.60 -20.78
C ASN A 92 25.65 -6.54 -20.09
N THR A 93 26.10 -7.58 -19.40
CA THR A 93 25.21 -8.50 -18.67
C THR A 93 25.20 -8.17 -17.19
N ILE A 94 24.00 -8.17 -16.61
CA ILE A 94 23.79 -7.93 -15.17
C ILE A 94 24.67 -8.87 -14.34
N HIS A 95 25.28 -8.34 -13.28
CA HIS A 95 26.12 -9.08 -12.35
C HIS A 95 25.41 -9.42 -11.04
N HIS A 96 24.42 -8.63 -10.63
CA HIS A 96 23.67 -8.87 -9.40
C HIS A 96 22.25 -9.37 -9.67
N LEU A 97 21.78 -10.33 -8.86
CA LEU A 97 20.45 -10.94 -8.99
C LEU A 97 19.42 -10.27 -8.07
N ASP A 98 19.35 -8.96 -8.15
CA ASP A 98 18.31 -8.15 -7.51
C ASP A 98 17.53 -7.39 -8.58
N PHE A 99 16.28 -7.06 -8.27
CA PHE A 99 15.37 -6.46 -9.25
C PHE A 99 15.86 -5.08 -9.72
N ASP A 100 16.67 -4.37 -8.94
CA ASP A 100 17.18 -3.05 -9.30
C ASP A 100 18.49 -3.08 -10.09
N ALA A 101 19.11 -4.25 -10.25
CA ALA A 101 20.37 -4.42 -10.96
C ALA A 101 20.39 -3.86 -12.40
N PRO A 102 19.38 -4.07 -13.27
CA PRO A 102 19.37 -3.49 -14.62
C PRO A 102 19.48 -1.96 -14.59
N THR A 103 18.75 -1.32 -13.68
CA THR A 103 18.77 0.14 -13.48
C THR A 103 20.11 0.60 -12.92
N ARG A 104 20.56 -0.06 -11.84
CA ARG A 104 21.75 0.31 -11.08
C ARG A 104 23.04 0.10 -11.85
N GLU A 105 23.11 -0.96 -12.66
CA GLU A 105 24.30 -1.36 -13.41
C GLU A 105 24.27 -0.87 -14.85
N HIS A 106 23.16 -0.29 -15.30
CA HIS A 106 22.93 0.05 -16.71
C HIS A 106 23.20 -1.14 -17.65
N ALA A 107 22.80 -2.33 -17.19
CA ALA A 107 23.10 -3.61 -17.81
C ALA A 107 21.81 -4.36 -18.17
N HIS A 108 21.96 -5.50 -18.84
CA HIS A 108 20.83 -6.26 -19.36
C HIS A 108 20.87 -7.73 -18.97
N GLN A 109 19.70 -8.29 -18.64
CA GLN A 109 19.51 -9.73 -18.57
C GLN A 109 19.72 -10.38 -19.95
N LEU A 110 19.97 -11.69 -19.97
CA LEU A 110 20.17 -12.43 -21.20
C LEU A 110 18.93 -12.38 -22.12
N PRO A 111 19.10 -12.48 -23.45
CA PRO A 111 18.00 -12.40 -24.42
C PRO A 111 16.87 -13.41 -24.18
N ASP A 112 17.19 -14.59 -23.65
CA ASP A 112 16.20 -15.63 -23.36
C ASP A 112 15.29 -15.21 -22.19
N ASP A 113 15.84 -14.50 -21.20
CA ASP A 113 15.05 -13.86 -20.15
C ASP A 113 14.39 -12.54 -20.64
N LYS A 114 14.77 -12.01 -21.81
CA LYS A 114 14.14 -10.83 -22.43
C LYS A 114 12.97 -11.21 -23.35
N ARG A 115 12.93 -12.42 -23.90
CA ARG A 115 12.01 -12.82 -24.98
C ARG A 115 10.53 -12.94 -24.56
N ASP A 116 10.23 -12.93 -23.27
CA ASP A 116 8.86 -12.84 -22.75
C ASP A 116 8.28 -11.40 -22.73
N ARG A 117 8.96 -10.43 -23.38
CA ARG A 117 8.60 -9.00 -23.40
C ARG A 117 8.01 -8.56 -24.74
N VAL A 118 6.86 -7.87 -24.70
CA VAL A 118 6.28 -7.16 -25.86
C VAL A 118 6.54 -5.65 -25.72
N GLN A 119 7.01 -5.09 -26.85
CA GLN A 119 7.14 -3.70 -27.31
C GLN A 119 8.27 -2.76 -26.78
N LYS A 120 8.90 -2.10 -27.77
CA LYS A 120 10.03 -1.14 -27.79
C LYS A 120 9.63 0.32 -27.49
N TYR A 121 10.68 1.16 -27.29
CA TYR A 121 10.86 2.62 -27.55
C TYR A 121 11.02 3.53 -26.31
N PRO A 122 11.58 4.76 -26.44
CA PRO A 122 12.89 5.13 -26.98
C PRO A 122 13.80 5.75 -25.89
N SER A 123 15.10 5.69 -26.12
CA SER A 123 16.15 6.33 -25.32
C SER A 123 16.00 7.84 -25.33
N ASN A 124 15.70 8.46 -24.18
CA ASN A 124 16.17 9.76 -23.69
C ASN A 124 15.36 10.15 -22.44
N ILE A 125 15.91 9.95 -21.24
CA ILE A 125 15.32 10.51 -20.01
C ILE A 125 16.41 11.26 -19.24
N GLU A 126 16.17 12.56 -19.15
CA GLU A 126 16.96 13.53 -18.42
C GLU A 126 16.94 13.30 -16.90
N ARG A 127 18.00 13.84 -16.31
CA ARG A 127 18.52 13.66 -14.97
C ARG A 127 17.66 14.42 -13.95
N VAL A 128 16.87 13.71 -13.14
CA VAL A 128 16.23 14.29 -11.94
C VAL A 128 16.70 13.57 -10.67
N ARG A 129 17.05 14.39 -9.68
CA ARG A 129 17.79 14.07 -8.45
C ARG A 129 16.99 13.22 -7.46
N GLY A 130 17.62 12.18 -6.92
CA GLY A 130 17.18 11.43 -5.72
C GLY A 130 17.71 9.99 -5.70
N ARG A 131 18.88 9.76 -5.11
CA ARG A 131 19.70 8.53 -5.29
C ARG A 131 19.22 7.26 -4.57
N ILE A 132 18.10 7.27 -3.85
CA ILE A 132 17.61 6.08 -3.11
C ILE A 132 16.36 5.45 -3.76
N LEU A 133 15.64 6.20 -4.59
CA LEU A 133 14.32 5.81 -5.10
C LEU A 133 14.33 5.22 -6.52
N MET A 134 15.48 5.27 -7.20
CA MET A 134 15.61 4.83 -8.60
C MET A 134 15.61 3.31 -8.76
N CYS A 135 15.77 2.55 -7.67
CA CYS A 135 15.92 1.11 -7.71
C CYS A 135 14.65 0.34 -8.10
N ILE A 136 13.44 0.89 -7.94
CA ILE A 136 12.22 0.06 -8.06
C ILE A 136 11.79 -0.26 -9.51
N CYS A 137 12.04 0.59 -10.50
CA CYS A 137 11.32 0.44 -11.79
C CYS A 137 12.18 0.72 -13.03
N GLU A 138 12.98 -0.23 -13.50
CA GLU A 138 13.31 -0.34 -14.95
C GLU A 138 13.16 -1.77 -15.50
N ASN A 139 12.35 -2.60 -14.85
CA ASN A 139 12.01 -3.91 -15.39
C ASN A 139 10.69 -3.85 -16.14
N HIS A 140 10.77 -3.96 -17.46
CA HIS A 140 9.63 -4.37 -18.26
C HIS A 140 9.12 -5.74 -17.76
N ILE A 141 7.89 -5.74 -17.25
CA ILE A 141 7.14 -6.88 -16.71
C ILE A 141 6.90 -7.91 -17.82
N SER A 142 7.17 -9.18 -17.54
CA SER A 142 6.80 -10.27 -18.44
C SER A 142 5.30 -10.57 -18.36
N LYS A 143 4.72 -11.22 -19.37
CA LYS A 143 3.30 -11.65 -19.28
C LYS A 143 3.01 -12.53 -18.05
N GLN A 144 4.02 -13.30 -17.59
CA GLN A 144 3.91 -14.12 -16.38
C GLN A 144 3.88 -13.25 -15.11
N ASP A 145 4.66 -12.18 -15.06
CA ASP A 145 4.67 -11.24 -13.93
C ASP A 145 3.33 -10.50 -13.81
N GLU A 146 2.67 -10.17 -14.93
CA GLU A 146 1.34 -9.54 -14.93
C GLU A 146 0.27 -10.50 -14.38
N SER A 147 0.29 -11.77 -14.79
CA SER A 147 -0.61 -12.81 -14.25
C SER A 147 -0.38 -13.04 -12.76
N LEU A 148 0.88 -13.08 -12.32
CA LEU A 148 1.22 -13.18 -10.91
C LEU A 148 0.63 -12.02 -10.11
N LEU A 149 0.77 -10.80 -10.62
CA LEU A 149 0.25 -9.61 -9.94
C LEU A 149 -1.27 -9.50 -9.98
N GLU A 150 -1.92 -10.05 -11.01
CA GLU A 150 -3.38 -10.22 -11.04
C GLU A 150 -3.87 -11.11 -9.89
N ASP A 151 -3.19 -12.23 -9.67
CA ASP A 151 -3.47 -13.14 -8.55
C ASP A 151 -3.18 -12.48 -7.19
N VAL A 152 -2.03 -11.80 -7.07
CA VAL A 152 -1.69 -11.02 -5.86
C VAL A 152 -2.75 -9.95 -5.59
N TRP A 153 -3.17 -9.20 -6.61
CA TRP A 153 -4.24 -8.20 -6.49
C TRP A 153 -5.54 -8.83 -6.00
N THR A 154 -5.90 -10.00 -6.51
CA THR A 154 -7.10 -10.73 -6.09
C THR A 154 -7.03 -11.19 -4.64
N LEU A 155 -5.87 -11.69 -4.19
CA LEU A 155 -5.65 -12.09 -2.80
C LEU A 155 -5.66 -10.88 -1.84
N LEU A 156 -5.08 -9.74 -2.23
CA LEU A 156 -5.11 -8.51 -1.44
C LEU A 156 -6.53 -8.00 -1.22
N ARG A 157 -7.37 -8.00 -2.27
CA ARG A 157 -8.79 -7.63 -2.16
C ARG A 157 -9.63 -8.58 -1.32
N ALA A 158 -9.16 -9.80 -1.12
CA ALA A 158 -9.79 -10.80 -0.28
C ALA A 158 -9.28 -10.79 1.17
N GLY A 159 -8.40 -9.86 1.54
CA GLY A 159 -7.77 -9.83 2.86
C GLY A 159 -6.79 -10.99 3.12
N ARG A 160 -6.40 -11.76 2.08
CA ARG A 160 -5.55 -12.96 2.18
C ARG A 160 -4.07 -12.61 1.99
N LEU A 161 -3.57 -11.68 2.82
CA LEU A 161 -2.22 -11.12 2.69
C LEU A 161 -1.12 -12.19 2.79
N GLU A 162 -1.26 -13.14 3.72
CA GLU A 162 -0.29 -14.22 3.91
C GLU A 162 -0.16 -15.10 2.66
N GLU A 163 -1.28 -15.38 1.99
CA GLU A 163 -1.27 -16.15 0.75
C GLU A 163 -0.70 -15.35 -0.42
N ALA A 164 -0.97 -14.04 -0.50
CA ALA A 164 -0.35 -13.17 -1.49
C ALA A 164 1.19 -13.14 -1.33
N CYS A 165 1.67 -13.15 -0.08
CA CYS A 165 3.08 -13.23 0.23
C CYS A 165 3.68 -14.57 -0.19
N GLU A 166 3.02 -15.67 0.17
CA GLU A 166 3.49 -17.01 -0.19
C GLU A 166 3.48 -17.24 -1.70
N LEU A 167 2.52 -16.65 -2.40
CA LEU A 167 2.48 -16.64 -3.85
C LEU A 167 3.71 -15.94 -4.44
N CYS A 168 4.04 -14.75 -3.96
CA CYS A 168 5.27 -14.05 -4.37
C CYS A 168 6.53 -14.87 -4.09
N ARG A 169 6.61 -15.54 -2.93
CA ARG A 169 7.78 -16.37 -2.57
C ARG A 169 7.90 -17.62 -3.43
N SER A 170 6.81 -18.34 -3.64
CA SER A 170 6.77 -19.54 -4.48
C SER A 170 7.08 -19.24 -5.94
N ALA A 171 6.70 -18.05 -6.43
CA ALA A 171 7.10 -17.52 -7.73
C ALA A 171 8.56 -17.05 -7.82
N GLY A 172 9.34 -17.16 -6.73
CA GLY A 172 10.74 -16.72 -6.68
C GLY A 172 10.92 -15.20 -6.63
N GLN A 173 9.89 -14.46 -6.23
CA GLN A 173 9.86 -12.99 -6.12
C GLN A 173 9.69 -12.51 -4.67
N PRO A 174 10.53 -12.95 -3.70
CA PRO A 174 10.34 -12.67 -2.28
C PRO A 174 10.39 -11.17 -1.92
N TRP A 175 11.00 -10.33 -2.76
CA TRP A 175 10.98 -8.87 -2.55
C TRP A 175 9.57 -8.30 -2.70
N ARG A 176 8.74 -8.83 -3.60
CA ARG A 176 7.33 -8.40 -3.73
C ARG A 176 6.54 -8.74 -2.47
N SER A 177 6.81 -9.90 -1.87
CA SER A 177 6.26 -10.25 -0.54
C SER A 177 6.69 -9.24 0.53
N ALA A 178 7.98 -8.87 0.57
CA ALA A 178 8.48 -7.88 1.53
C ALA A 178 7.88 -6.47 1.32
N THR A 179 7.55 -6.11 0.08
CA THR A 179 6.87 -4.85 -0.22
C THR A 179 5.42 -4.83 0.28
N ILE A 180 4.63 -5.87 -0.03
CA ILE A 180 3.19 -5.89 0.33
C ILE A 180 2.96 -6.20 1.81
N CYS A 181 3.92 -6.83 2.48
CA CYS A 181 3.89 -7.16 3.90
C CYS A 181 5.13 -6.61 4.61
N PRO A 182 5.16 -5.30 4.90
CA PRO A 182 6.30 -4.67 5.56
C PRO A 182 6.34 -5.04 7.06
N PHE A 183 7.41 -4.63 7.73
CA PHE A 183 7.59 -4.78 9.20
C PHE A 183 7.55 -6.23 9.73
N GLY A 184 7.87 -7.21 8.88
CA GLY A 184 8.10 -8.58 9.31
C GLY A 184 6.84 -9.39 9.57
N GLY A 185 5.76 -9.14 8.82
CA GLY A 185 4.53 -9.94 8.96
C GLY A 185 3.53 -9.39 9.97
N LEU A 186 3.72 -8.16 10.43
CA LEU A 186 2.72 -7.53 11.29
C LEU A 186 1.41 -7.36 10.54
N ASP A 187 0.31 -7.58 11.26
CA ASP A 187 -1.00 -7.20 10.81
C ASP A 187 -1.13 -5.68 10.96
N LEU A 188 -1.01 -4.98 9.84
CA LEU A 188 -0.97 -3.52 9.84
C LEU A 188 -2.36 -2.91 9.71
N PHE A 189 -3.38 -3.76 9.57
CA PHE A 189 -4.75 -3.29 9.53
C PHE A 189 -5.17 -2.91 10.96
N PRO A 190 -5.58 -1.65 11.21
CA PRO A 190 -5.74 -1.11 12.56
C PRO A 190 -7.02 -1.63 13.23
N SER A 191 -6.97 -2.86 13.75
CA SER A 191 -8.06 -3.51 14.47
C SER A 191 -7.58 -4.11 15.80
N ILE A 192 -8.53 -4.49 16.66
CA ILE A 192 -8.22 -5.09 17.95
C ILE A 192 -7.68 -6.50 17.77
N GLU A 193 -8.19 -7.24 16.77
CA GLU A 193 -7.65 -8.53 16.37
C GLU A 193 -6.20 -8.41 15.93
N ALA A 194 -5.86 -7.37 15.16
CA ALA A 194 -4.48 -7.09 14.75
C ALA A 194 -3.59 -6.78 15.97
N LEU A 195 -4.08 -5.98 16.92
CA LEU A 195 -3.38 -5.70 18.17
C LEU A 195 -3.11 -6.98 18.98
N MET A 196 -4.10 -7.88 19.07
CA MET A 196 -3.95 -9.17 19.75
C MET A 196 -2.98 -10.11 19.01
N LYS A 197 -3.07 -10.18 17.68
CA LYS A 197 -2.21 -11.02 16.82
C LYS A 197 -0.76 -10.56 16.85
N ASN A 198 -0.52 -9.27 16.80
CA ASN A 198 0.82 -8.69 16.82
C ASN A 198 1.44 -8.71 18.22
N GLY A 199 0.61 -8.62 19.26
CA GLY A 199 1.05 -8.57 20.64
C GLY A 199 2.04 -7.42 20.92
N LYS A 200 2.93 -7.63 21.88
CA LYS A 200 3.93 -6.64 22.30
C LYS A 200 5.13 -6.63 21.34
N ASN A 201 5.05 -5.85 20.27
CA ASN A 201 6.17 -5.72 19.34
C ASN A 201 7.26 -4.76 19.87
N ARG A 202 8.19 -5.31 20.65
CA ARG A 202 9.34 -4.56 21.20
C ARG A 202 10.29 -4.02 20.12
N SER A 203 10.42 -4.72 19.00
CA SER A 203 11.28 -4.28 17.89
C SER A 203 10.72 -3.02 17.23
N LEU A 204 9.42 -3.00 16.94
CA LEU A 204 8.74 -1.80 16.43
C LEU A 204 8.84 -0.66 17.44
N GLN A 205 8.61 -0.93 18.73
CA GLN A 205 8.74 0.07 19.79
C GLN A 205 10.14 0.69 19.84
N ALA A 206 11.21 -0.11 19.72
CA ALA A 206 12.57 0.40 19.70
C ALA A 206 12.84 1.27 18.46
N ILE A 207 12.41 0.81 17.27
CA ILE A 207 12.58 1.55 16.01
C ILE A 207 11.87 2.91 16.07
N GLU A 208 10.66 2.96 16.61
CA GLU A 208 9.87 4.20 16.69
C GLU A 208 10.33 5.12 17.82
N LEU A 209 10.92 4.57 18.88
CA LEU A 209 11.61 5.38 19.89
C LEU A 209 12.80 6.15 19.29
N GLU A 210 13.53 5.52 18.36
CA GLU A 210 14.69 6.12 17.70
C GLU A 210 14.31 7.04 16.53
N SER A 211 13.34 6.63 15.70
CA SER A 211 13.01 7.31 14.43
C SER A 211 11.73 8.15 14.46
N GLY A 212 10.97 8.09 15.56
CA GLY A 212 9.68 8.74 15.72
C GLY A 212 8.50 7.87 15.29
N ILE A 213 7.37 8.07 15.96
CA ILE A 213 6.13 7.33 15.72
C ILE A 213 5.67 7.49 14.27
N GLY A 214 5.40 6.36 13.61
CA GLY A 214 4.87 6.31 12.25
C GLY A 214 5.87 6.71 11.16
N HIS A 215 7.13 6.99 11.51
CA HIS A 215 8.14 7.42 10.54
C HIS A 215 8.41 6.35 9.48
N GLN A 216 8.64 5.10 9.90
CA GLN A 216 8.91 3.99 8.98
C GLN A 216 7.70 3.64 8.11
N TRP A 217 6.51 3.67 8.70
CA TRP A 217 5.25 3.49 7.99
C TRP A 217 5.10 4.51 6.85
N ARG A 218 5.37 5.79 7.13
CA ARG A 218 5.33 6.86 6.14
C ARG A 218 6.36 6.67 5.02
N LEU A 219 7.60 6.29 5.37
CA LEU A 219 8.64 6.01 4.37
C LEU A 219 8.24 4.86 3.44
N TRP A 220 7.69 3.78 4.00
CA TRP A 220 7.22 2.64 3.22
C TRP A 220 6.09 3.02 2.26
N LYS A 221 5.05 3.70 2.75
CA LYS A 221 3.96 4.17 1.89
C LYS A 221 4.49 5.13 0.80
N TRP A 222 5.44 6.01 1.13
CA TRP A 222 6.03 6.93 0.17
C TRP A 222 6.78 6.19 -0.95
N ALA A 223 7.56 5.17 -0.59
CA ALA A 223 8.24 4.32 -1.55
C ALA A 223 7.24 3.62 -2.48
N SER A 224 6.14 3.09 -1.92
CA SER A 224 5.05 2.47 -2.68
C SER A 224 4.35 3.46 -3.62
N TYR A 225 4.12 4.70 -3.19
CA TYR A 225 3.58 5.76 -4.06
C TYR A 225 4.50 6.03 -5.25
N CYS A 226 5.79 6.27 -5.00
CA CYS A 226 6.76 6.52 -6.05
C CYS A 226 6.90 5.33 -7.01
N ALA A 227 6.86 4.10 -6.49
CA ALA A 227 6.84 2.89 -7.31
C ALA A 227 5.62 2.89 -8.24
N SER A 228 4.41 3.11 -7.71
CA SER A 228 3.16 3.11 -8.49
C SER A 228 3.16 4.16 -9.62
N GLU A 229 3.63 5.38 -9.34
CA GLU A 229 3.69 6.46 -10.33
C GLU A 229 4.74 6.16 -11.42
N ARG A 230 5.92 5.67 -11.03
CA ARG A 230 7.00 5.37 -11.98
C ARG A 230 6.62 4.22 -12.92
N ILE A 231 5.98 3.17 -12.40
CA ILE A 231 5.50 2.05 -13.23
C ILE A 231 4.43 2.55 -14.20
N PHE A 232 3.55 3.44 -13.75
CA PHE A 232 2.56 4.08 -14.63
C PHE A 232 3.22 4.91 -15.74
N GLU A 233 4.19 5.76 -15.43
CA GLU A 233 4.91 6.61 -16.40
C GLU A 233 5.61 5.78 -17.49
N GLN A 234 6.03 4.56 -17.16
CA GLN A 234 6.69 3.63 -18.08
C GLN A 234 5.71 2.75 -18.86
N ASN A 235 4.40 2.98 -18.76
CA ASN A 235 3.35 2.11 -19.29
C ASN A 235 3.53 0.65 -18.83
N GLY A 236 3.87 0.47 -17.56
CA GLY A 236 4.00 -0.84 -16.94
C GLY A 236 2.65 -1.54 -16.73
N GLY A 237 2.72 -2.65 -15.99
CA GLY A 237 1.62 -3.56 -15.74
C GLY A 237 0.54 -2.94 -14.88
N LYS A 238 -0.73 -3.11 -15.27
CA LYS A 238 -1.86 -2.47 -14.58
C LYS A 238 -2.05 -3.03 -13.18
N TYR A 239 -1.82 -4.33 -13.00
CA TYR A 239 -1.92 -4.96 -11.67
C TYR A 239 -0.72 -4.60 -10.80
N GLU A 240 0.48 -4.45 -11.37
CA GLU A 240 1.63 -3.97 -10.60
C GLU A 240 1.37 -2.58 -10.03
N ILE A 241 0.94 -1.66 -10.90
CA ILE A 241 0.58 -0.29 -10.52
C ILE A 241 -0.42 -0.30 -9.38
N ALA A 242 -1.47 -1.13 -9.49
CA ALA A 242 -2.53 -1.18 -8.49
C ALA A 242 -2.09 -1.80 -7.16
N VAL A 243 -1.26 -2.86 -7.18
CA VAL A 243 -0.70 -3.47 -5.96
C VAL A 243 0.11 -2.44 -5.17
N TYR A 244 1.02 -1.69 -5.81
CA TYR A 244 1.77 -0.63 -5.13
C TYR A 244 0.89 0.55 -4.72
N ALA A 245 -0.10 0.90 -5.54
CA ALA A 245 -1.03 1.99 -5.24
C ALA A 245 -1.93 1.68 -4.03
N ALA A 246 -2.31 0.41 -3.84
CA ALA A 246 -3.07 -0.06 -2.69
C ALA A 246 -2.34 0.08 -1.36
N GLN A 247 -1.00 0.03 -1.38
CA GLN A 247 -0.20 0.19 -0.17
C GLN A 247 -0.04 1.66 0.26
N CYS A 248 -0.30 2.61 -0.65
CA CYS A 248 -0.15 4.05 -0.40
C CYS A 248 -1.44 4.85 -0.60
N SER A 249 -2.58 4.16 -0.70
CA SER A 249 -3.91 4.76 -0.85
C SER A 249 -4.05 5.67 -2.09
N ASN A 250 -3.29 5.39 -3.16
CA ASN A 250 -3.28 6.16 -4.42
C ASN A 250 -4.45 5.72 -5.33
N LEU A 251 -5.66 6.19 -5.00
CA LEU A 251 -6.90 5.88 -5.71
C LEU A 251 -6.85 6.16 -7.22
N LYS A 252 -6.10 7.18 -7.67
CA LYS A 252 -5.93 7.51 -9.10
C LYS A 252 -5.34 6.33 -9.88
N ARG A 253 -4.52 5.51 -9.23
CA ARG A 253 -3.86 4.34 -9.83
C ARG A 253 -4.60 3.03 -9.54
N MET A 254 -5.33 2.94 -8.43
CA MET A 254 -6.13 1.76 -8.08
C MET A 254 -7.47 1.68 -8.83
N LEU A 255 -8.25 2.78 -8.85
CA LEU A 255 -9.63 2.77 -9.34
C LEU A 255 -9.80 2.35 -10.81
N PRO A 256 -8.87 2.65 -11.74
CA PRO A 256 -9.02 2.23 -13.13
C PRO A 256 -9.13 0.72 -13.35
N ILE A 257 -8.61 -0.10 -12.44
CA ILE A 257 -8.70 -1.56 -12.54
C ILE A 257 -9.85 -2.16 -11.74
N CYS A 258 -10.59 -1.34 -10.98
CA CYS A 258 -11.74 -1.76 -10.20
C CYS A 258 -12.95 -1.89 -11.14
N THR A 259 -13.21 -3.09 -11.65
CA THR A 259 -14.25 -3.34 -12.67
C THR A 259 -15.64 -3.64 -12.10
N ASP A 260 -15.74 -3.81 -10.78
CA ASP A 260 -16.98 -4.05 -10.05
C ASP A 260 -17.10 -3.11 -8.85
N TRP A 261 -18.34 -2.97 -8.37
CA TRP A 261 -18.66 -2.00 -7.32
C TRP A 261 -18.02 -2.35 -6.00
N GLU A 262 -17.99 -3.63 -5.63
CA GLU A 262 -17.40 -4.14 -4.41
C GLU A 262 -15.93 -3.76 -4.33
N THR A 263 -15.18 -3.97 -5.41
CA THR A 263 -13.77 -3.64 -5.52
C THR A 263 -13.51 -2.13 -5.46
N ALA A 264 -14.32 -1.33 -6.14
CA ALA A 264 -14.19 0.13 -6.10
C ALA A 264 -14.53 0.70 -4.71
N CYS A 265 -15.58 0.17 -4.08
CA CYS A 265 -15.99 0.52 -2.73
C CYS A 265 -14.91 0.15 -1.71
N TRP A 266 -14.36 -1.07 -1.82
CA TRP A 266 -13.23 -1.54 -1.00
C TRP A 266 -12.03 -0.60 -1.15
N ALA A 267 -11.64 -0.28 -2.39
CA ALA A 267 -10.51 0.60 -2.67
C ALA A 267 -10.67 1.98 -2.00
N MET A 268 -11.85 2.59 -2.12
CA MET A 268 -12.14 3.90 -1.51
C MET A 268 -12.23 3.84 0.01
N ALA A 269 -12.93 2.85 0.58
CA ALA A 269 -13.10 2.73 2.03
C ALA A 269 -11.77 2.42 2.72
N LYS A 270 -10.98 1.49 2.16
CA LYS A 270 -9.64 1.15 2.63
C LYS A 270 -8.71 2.36 2.56
N SER A 271 -8.66 3.04 1.41
CA SER A 271 -7.80 4.22 1.22
C SER A 271 -8.18 5.36 2.18
N TRP A 272 -9.47 5.58 2.40
CA TRP A 272 -9.93 6.60 3.33
C TRP A 272 -9.49 6.27 4.77
N LEU A 273 -9.74 5.04 5.24
CA LEU A 273 -9.34 4.60 6.58
C LEU A 273 -7.82 4.73 6.80
N GLU A 274 -7.02 4.28 5.83
CA GLU A 274 -5.56 4.36 5.88
C GLU A 274 -5.05 5.81 5.98
N ILE A 275 -5.70 6.75 5.29
CA ILE A 275 -5.34 8.17 5.35
C ILE A 275 -5.77 8.80 6.68
N GLN A 276 -6.92 8.43 7.24
CA GLN A 276 -7.33 8.91 8.56
C GLN A 276 -6.34 8.48 9.64
N VAL A 277 -5.86 7.24 9.56
CA VAL A 277 -4.78 6.73 10.44
C VAL A 277 -3.50 7.53 10.23
N ASP A 278 -3.07 7.78 8.99
CA ASP A 278 -1.86 8.57 8.71
C ASP A 278 -1.95 9.98 9.32
N LEU A 279 -3.13 10.61 9.23
CA LEU A 279 -3.41 11.93 9.81
C LEU A 279 -3.36 11.90 11.34
N GLU A 280 -3.87 10.85 11.96
CA GLU A 280 -3.83 10.70 13.41
C GLU A 280 -2.40 10.46 13.91
N LEU A 281 -1.66 9.56 13.28
CA LEU A 281 -0.25 9.31 13.60
C LEU A 281 0.63 10.55 13.41
N ALA A 282 0.29 11.42 12.45
CA ALA A 282 0.98 12.70 12.28
C ALA A 282 0.68 13.69 13.43
N ARG A 283 -0.49 13.62 14.05
CA ARG A 283 -0.86 14.46 15.20
C ARG A 283 -0.20 14.00 16.49
N SER A 284 -0.02 12.69 16.65
CA SER A 284 0.54 12.05 17.86
C SER A 284 2.05 12.21 18.03
N GLN A 285 2.78 12.78 17.06
CA GLN A 285 4.25 12.90 17.16
C GLN A 285 4.70 13.74 18.37
N PRO A 286 5.52 13.17 19.29
CA PRO A 286 6.06 13.91 20.43
C PRO A 286 7.03 15.00 19.95
N GLY A 287 6.83 16.24 20.45
CA GLY A 287 7.63 17.42 20.09
C GLY A 287 6.79 18.66 19.74
N ARG A 288 5.54 18.48 19.30
CA ARG A 288 4.61 19.61 19.04
C ARG A 288 4.20 20.34 20.33
N MET A 289 4.11 19.61 21.44
CA MET A 289 3.67 20.15 22.73
C MET A 289 4.81 20.79 23.54
N GLU A 290 6.07 20.42 23.27
CA GLU A 290 7.28 20.98 23.89
C GLU A 290 7.73 22.28 23.19
N GLN A 291 7.62 22.34 21.86
CA GLN A 291 7.87 23.57 21.09
C GLN A 291 6.84 24.67 21.38
N LEU A 292 5.58 24.34 21.65
CA LEU A 292 4.56 25.32 22.04
C LEU A 292 4.77 25.87 23.46
N LYS A 293 5.30 25.05 24.39
CA LYS A 293 5.64 25.50 25.74
C LYS A 293 6.88 26.41 25.74
N SER A 294 7.85 26.15 24.87
CA SER A 294 9.04 27.00 24.72
C SER A 294 8.73 28.40 24.14
N TYR A 295 7.61 28.57 23.45
CA TYR A 295 7.19 29.86 22.87
C TYR A 295 6.36 30.73 23.83
N GLY A 296 5.87 30.16 24.94
CA GLY A 296 5.03 30.85 25.91
C GLY A 296 5.78 31.58 27.03
N ASP A 297 7.09 31.35 27.17
CA ASP A 297 7.88 31.78 28.35
C ASP A 297 8.98 32.80 28.01
N GLY A 298 8.85 33.52 26.89
CA GLY A 298 9.86 34.45 26.39
C GLY A 298 9.29 35.71 25.76
N ILE A 299 8.43 36.44 26.49
CA ILE A 299 8.13 37.85 26.16
C ILE A 299 8.87 38.74 27.15
N ASP A 300 10.16 38.98 26.89
CA ASP A 300 10.81 40.25 27.21
C ASP A 300 12.06 40.47 26.33
N GLY A 301 12.17 41.66 25.72
CA GLY A 301 13.45 42.20 25.22
C GLY A 301 13.79 42.17 23.72
N SER A 302 13.29 43.17 22.98
CA SER A 302 13.95 43.93 21.87
C SER A 302 14.34 43.32 20.49
N PRO A 303 14.38 44.15 19.43
CA PRO A 303 14.49 43.72 18.03
C PRO A 303 15.92 43.87 17.47
N GLY A 304 16.46 42.81 16.85
CA GLY A 304 17.72 42.85 16.12
C GLY A 304 17.75 41.75 15.06
N GLY A 305 17.85 42.14 13.79
CA GLY A 305 17.70 41.24 12.65
C GLY A 305 18.80 40.21 12.51
N ILE A 306 18.45 39.04 11.95
CA ILE A 306 19.37 38.13 11.29
C ILE A 306 18.66 37.54 10.08
N ASP A 307 19.26 37.80 8.92
CA ASP A 307 18.98 37.21 7.62
C ASP A 307 19.43 35.74 7.64
N GLY A 308 18.54 34.81 7.32
CA GLY A 308 18.79 33.38 7.44
C GLY A 308 17.60 32.59 6.94
N THR A 309 17.51 32.40 5.62
CA THR A 309 16.60 31.48 4.97
C THR A 309 16.94 30.03 5.35
N SER A 310 16.57 29.63 6.56
CA SER A 310 16.41 28.22 6.91
C SER A 310 15.16 27.71 6.21
N GLN A 311 15.34 27.18 4.99
CA GLN A 311 14.32 26.34 4.37
C GLN A 311 13.98 25.21 5.34
N PRO A 312 12.70 24.96 5.66
CA PRO A 312 12.33 23.82 6.48
C PRO A 312 12.77 22.55 5.77
N SER A 313 13.57 21.71 6.46
CA SER A 313 13.73 20.31 6.09
C SER A 313 12.33 19.69 5.88
N PRO A 314 12.11 18.78 4.90
CA PRO A 314 10.79 18.21 4.63
C PRO A 314 10.33 17.41 5.85
N GLY A 315 9.68 18.13 6.74
CA GLY A 315 9.08 17.63 7.96
C GLY A 315 7.70 17.03 7.67
N PRO A 316 6.90 16.80 8.72
CA PRO A 316 5.64 16.05 8.69
C PRO A 316 4.52 16.54 7.74
N GLU A 317 4.74 17.59 6.94
CA GLU A 317 3.72 18.28 6.14
C GLU A 317 3.51 17.75 4.70
N SER A 318 4.25 16.76 4.23
CA SER A 318 4.12 16.32 2.83
C SER A 318 3.87 14.83 2.70
N TRP A 319 2.79 14.28 3.27
CA TRP A 319 2.12 13.20 2.53
C TRP A 319 1.70 13.78 1.17
N PRO A 320 1.82 13.09 0.02
CA PRO A 320 1.60 13.75 -1.25
C PRO A 320 0.20 14.36 -1.25
N LEU A 321 0.11 15.69 -1.37
CA LEU A 321 -1.18 16.40 -1.39
C LEU A 321 -2.09 15.81 -2.48
N GLN A 322 -1.50 15.31 -3.56
CA GLN A 322 -2.18 14.58 -4.61
C GLN A 322 -2.90 13.33 -4.10
N VAL A 323 -2.34 12.57 -3.16
CA VAL A 323 -2.99 11.38 -2.56
C VAL A 323 -4.08 11.80 -1.58
N LEU A 324 -3.85 12.83 -0.75
CA LEU A 324 -4.87 13.35 0.16
C LEU A 324 -6.09 13.89 -0.59
N ASN A 325 -5.86 14.66 -1.67
CA ASN A 325 -6.92 15.23 -2.50
C ASN A 325 -7.74 14.20 -3.27
N GLN A 326 -7.26 12.95 -3.35
CA GLN A 326 -8.02 11.85 -3.93
C GLN A 326 -9.06 11.26 -2.97
N GLN A 327 -8.93 11.48 -1.66
CA GLN A 327 -9.81 10.81 -0.70
C GLN A 327 -11.20 11.43 -0.66
N PRO A 328 -12.25 10.63 -0.44
CA PRO A 328 -13.56 11.18 -0.09
C PRO A 328 -13.49 11.94 1.24
N ARG A 329 -14.33 12.97 1.42
CA ARG A 329 -14.35 13.74 2.67
C ARG A 329 -15.06 13.01 3.80
N ASP A 330 -16.10 12.27 3.44
CA ASP A 330 -16.94 11.49 4.34
C ASP A 330 -17.55 10.30 3.56
N LEU A 331 -18.30 9.45 4.26
CA LEU A 331 -18.94 8.28 3.66
C LEU A 331 -19.95 8.67 2.57
N SER A 332 -20.65 9.80 2.69
CA SER A 332 -21.58 10.27 1.65
C SER A 332 -20.82 10.66 0.38
N ALA A 333 -19.69 11.37 0.52
CA ALA A 333 -18.82 11.75 -0.59
C ALA A 333 -18.17 10.53 -1.23
N LEU A 334 -17.87 9.47 -0.46
CA LEU A 334 -17.41 8.18 -0.97
C LEU A 334 -18.47 7.57 -1.89
N LEU A 335 -19.71 7.47 -1.41
CA LEU A 335 -20.82 6.93 -2.19
C LEU A 335 -21.06 7.77 -3.45
N GLN A 336 -21.08 9.10 -3.34
CA GLN A 336 -21.19 9.99 -4.50
C GLN A 336 -20.06 9.74 -5.52
N LYS A 337 -18.84 9.56 -5.05
CA LYS A 337 -17.68 9.28 -5.91
C LYS A 337 -17.78 7.92 -6.61
N LEU A 338 -18.39 6.90 -5.98
CA LEU A 338 -18.71 5.63 -6.65
C LEU A 338 -19.78 5.78 -7.74
N HIS A 339 -20.73 6.71 -7.57
CA HIS A 339 -21.82 6.92 -8.52
C HIS A 339 -21.42 7.77 -9.73
N SER A 340 -20.51 8.74 -9.55
CA SER A 340 -20.22 9.75 -10.58
C SER A 340 -18.75 10.12 -10.71
N GLY A 341 -17.83 9.34 -10.14
CA GLY A 341 -16.40 9.61 -10.21
C GLY A 341 -15.83 9.37 -11.61
N GLU A 342 -15.10 10.36 -12.16
CA GLU A 342 -14.46 10.26 -13.48
C GLU A 342 -13.42 9.14 -13.58
N MET A 343 -12.77 8.81 -12.46
CA MET A 343 -11.74 7.76 -12.39
C MET A 343 -12.32 6.35 -12.16
N VAL A 344 -13.64 6.22 -12.07
CA VAL A 344 -14.33 4.97 -11.75
C VAL A 344 -14.76 4.27 -13.04
N HIS A 345 -14.54 2.96 -13.12
CA HIS A 345 -14.91 2.18 -14.30
C HIS A 345 -16.43 2.21 -14.54
N GLU A 346 -16.87 2.27 -15.80
CA GLU A 346 -18.29 2.45 -16.16
C GLU A 346 -19.20 1.35 -15.56
N ALA A 347 -18.69 0.13 -15.45
CA ALA A 347 -19.41 -0.99 -14.84
C ALA A 347 -19.77 -0.75 -13.36
N VAL A 348 -18.92 -0.02 -12.61
CA VAL A 348 -19.21 0.37 -11.22
C VAL A 348 -20.37 1.36 -11.18
N THR A 349 -20.37 2.37 -12.05
CA THR A 349 -21.45 3.35 -12.18
C THR A 349 -22.79 2.70 -12.54
N ARG A 350 -22.76 1.65 -13.37
CA ARG A 350 -23.96 0.83 -13.65
C ARG A 350 -24.39 0.04 -12.42
N GLY A 351 -23.44 -0.58 -11.72
CA GLY A 351 -23.66 -1.34 -10.49
C GLY A 351 -24.32 -0.52 -9.39
N CYS A 352 -23.98 0.77 -9.25
CA CYS A 352 -24.62 1.68 -8.30
C CYS A 352 -26.16 1.82 -8.50
N LYS A 353 -26.68 1.53 -9.70
CA LYS A 353 -28.10 1.67 -10.02
C LYS A 353 -28.93 0.44 -9.64
N GLU A 354 -28.30 -0.65 -9.19
CA GLU A 354 -29.00 -1.87 -8.79
C GLU A 354 -29.80 -1.66 -7.51
N GLN A 355 -31.04 -2.18 -7.49
CA GLN A 355 -32.02 -1.94 -6.44
C GLN A 355 -31.55 -2.41 -5.05
N GLN A 356 -30.80 -3.51 -4.99
CA GLN A 356 -30.23 -4.06 -3.76
C GLN A 356 -29.16 -3.13 -3.17
N ARG A 357 -28.37 -2.47 -4.01
CA ARG A 357 -27.30 -1.54 -3.59
C ARG A 357 -27.83 -0.18 -3.17
N GLN A 358 -28.94 0.26 -3.73
CA GLN A 358 -29.64 1.45 -3.24
C GLN A 358 -30.12 1.27 -1.78
N ILE A 359 -30.47 0.04 -1.38
CA ILE A 359 -30.86 -0.29 0.00
C ILE A 359 -29.64 -0.34 0.91
N GLU A 360 -28.54 -0.96 0.49
CA GLU A 360 -27.27 -0.98 1.25
C GLU A 360 -26.70 0.44 1.50
N VAL A 361 -26.91 1.36 0.55
CA VAL A 361 -26.54 2.78 0.65
C VAL A 361 -27.45 3.58 1.59
N SER A 362 -28.66 3.12 1.89
CA SER A 362 -29.67 3.85 2.66
C SER A 362 -29.87 3.35 4.10
N VAL A 363 -29.11 2.34 4.54
CA VAL A 363 -29.03 1.97 5.95
C VAL A 363 -28.11 2.96 6.67
N LYS A 364 -28.74 4.02 7.23
CA LYS A 364 -28.11 4.98 8.14
C LYS A 364 -27.96 4.42 9.55
#